data_AF-A0A813LWC7-F1
#
_entry.id   AF-A0A813LWC7-F1
#
_cell.length_a   1.000
_cell.length_b   1.000
_cell.length_c   1.000
_cell.angle_alpha   90.00
_cell.angle_beta   90.00
_cell.angle_gamma   90.00
#
_symmetry.space_group_name_H-M   'P 1'
#
loop_
_entity.id
_entity.type
_entity.pdbx_description
1 polymer ?
#
loop_
_entity_poly.entity_id
_entity_poly.type
_entity_poly.pdbx_seq_one_letter_code
_entity_poly.pdbx_strand_id
1 'polypeptide(L)'
;MVRTADRCLEEGAFSRLAPELEAGYLGKDGKGKTLSVDFDSDDTALFVRESPLKIFEQAISTVGTLLRPFVEPELGFDIYSRSSTMISLPFNGDEDSYSAPEIENEDAANFLSMMWRSKLMVIVNAGPGATTLTLTPKAITGLDPETSELLIQPGMLAIFCTDRCEEQADIARHFNDERSQEWEERRAYNRAKANADERKTLVVAADLAQAAVFEEEASALLRLQRVMGRRPRSSESSSSRSRSRSRHRSHGSSNGAGGTSEESLPVALPRPPGTSCESDRVLATPVGAKLQSEDAERAVGRGPPHRASKLRLFGAKSAETVRVTFYRDSAAWCPYCQKLWIMLEEKQVPYKIELINMRSYGDKPPAFLAKVPRGLLPALELDGKMYTESLEIMAMLDDLFSGPGHRALLPRRDSPAFAKSQQLLQLERSLFSAWCGYVFRPGTSGRAQFDKALQAVESALAENPRVPWFLDFTDGPSLVDLQYVSHVERMLASVPYWKGYDFRGSYPHIDKWLTAFEQRPAYMATKSDWYSHIKDIPPQYGPGIPVPAAAAFSAALDGADAAWHLPLPPMATSAAPSDVLQRGGWESYERDAHLEAAYRVVSNHKAVSGFMARGAGQPGGWADGRPDRAELADPYAK
;
A
#
# COMPACT_ATOMS: atom_id res chain seq x y z
N MET A 1 -59.86 -14.30 -12.37
CA MET A 1 -58.46 -14.73 -12.41
C MET A 1 -58.13 -15.35 -13.74
N VAL A 2 -58.67 -16.54 -14.08
CA VAL A 2 -58.46 -17.18 -15.39
C VAL A 2 -58.77 -16.23 -16.56
N ARG A 3 -59.95 -15.60 -16.60
CA ARG A 3 -60.30 -14.59 -17.61
C ARG A 3 -59.35 -13.38 -17.69
N THR A 4 -58.74 -13.00 -16.56
CA THR A 4 -57.79 -11.87 -16.53
C THR A 4 -56.46 -12.32 -17.11
N ALA A 5 -56.00 -13.52 -16.76
CA ALA A 5 -54.80 -14.12 -17.33
C ALA A 5 -54.95 -14.40 -18.83
N ASP A 6 -56.10 -14.90 -19.28
CA ASP A 6 -56.41 -15.11 -20.70
C ASP A 6 -56.33 -13.79 -21.48
N ARG A 7 -56.90 -12.71 -20.93
CA ARG A 7 -56.81 -11.39 -21.55
C ARG A 7 -55.37 -10.85 -21.59
N CYS A 8 -54.58 -11.04 -20.54
CA CYS A 8 -53.15 -10.70 -20.56
C CYS A 8 -52.35 -11.51 -21.60
N LEU A 9 -52.76 -12.76 -21.86
CA LEU A 9 -52.19 -13.57 -22.93
C LEU A 9 -52.56 -13.05 -24.32
N GLU A 10 -53.82 -12.69 -24.54
CA GLU A 10 -54.29 -12.07 -25.79
C GLU A 10 -53.59 -10.74 -26.09
N GLU A 11 -53.27 -9.97 -25.05
CA GLU A 11 -52.55 -8.70 -25.15
C GLU A 11 -51.01 -8.87 -25.22
N GLY A 12 -50.49 -10.10 -25.20
CA GLY A 12 -49.05 -10.38 -25.36
C GLY A 12 -48.18 -9.97 -24.18
N ALA A 13 -48.75 -9.83 -22.98
CA ALA A 13 -48.04 -9.32 -21.80
C ALA A 13 -47.06 -10.33 -21.16
N PHE A 14 -47.20 -11.62 -21.47
CA PHE A 14 -46.38 -12.68 -20.91
C PHE A 14 -45.06 -12.83 -21.66
N SER A 15 -43.98 -13.05 -20.91
CA SER A 15 -42.64 -13.32 -21.43
C SER A 15 -42.04 -14.58 -20.79
N ARG A 16 -40.96 -15.08 -21.38
CA ARG A 16 -40.17 -16.16 -20.79
C ARG A 16 -39.06 -15.56 -19.93
N LEU A 17 -38.76 -16.17 -18.80
CA LEU A 17 -37.58 -15.81 -18.02
C LEU A 17 -36.30 -16.21 -18.76
N ALA A 18 -35.18 -15.56 -18.45
CA ALA A 18 -33.88 -16.08 -18.87
C ALA A 18 -33.72 -17.52 -18.32
N PRO A 19 -33.22 -18.49 -19.12
CA PRO A 19 -33.13 -19.90 -18.70
C PRO A 19 -32.39 -20.10 -17.37
N GLU A 20 -31.42 -19.23 -17.09
CA GLU A 20 -30.65 -19.19 -15.85
C GLU A 20 -31.48 -18.86 -14.61
N LEU A 21 -32.63 -18.20 -14.78
CA LEU A 21 -33.51 -17.74 -13.70
C LEU A 21 -34.75 -18.62 -13.50
N GLU A 22 -35.11 -19.44 -14.49
CA GLU A 22 -36.33 -20.26 -14.50
C GLU A 22 -36.43 -21.15 -13.26
N ALA A 23 -35.36 -21.87 -12.93
CA ALA A 23 -35.36 -22.81 -11.82
C ALA A 23 -35.54 -22.13 -10.44
N GLY A 24 -35.09 -20.89 -10.28
CA GLY A 24 -35.24 -20.15 -9.01
C GLY A 24 -36.66 -19.62 -8.80
N TYR A 25 -37.33 -19.20 -9.87
CA TYR A 25 -38.69 -18.65 -9.83
C TYR A 25 -39.79 -19.70 -9.96
N LEU A 26 -39.57 -20.76 -10.76
CA LEU A 26 -40.56 -21.76 -11.12
C LEU A 26 -40.33 -23.13 -10.48
N GLY A 27 -39.21 -23.30 -9.77
CA GLY A 27 -38.80 -24.58 -9.18
C GLY A 27 -38.04 -25.46 -10.17
N LYS A 28 -37.48 -26.57 -9.67
CA LYS A 28 -36.69 -27.51 -10.46
C LYS A 28 -37.53 -28.07 -11.61
N ASP A 29 -36.98 -28.01 -12.83
CA ASP A 29 -37.63 -28.40 -14.09
C ASP A 29 -38.92 -27.59 -14.43
N GLY A 30 -39.20 -26.53 -13.67
CA GLY A 30 -40.35 -25.66 -13.87
C GLY A 30 -40.16 -24.76 -15.08
N LYS A 31 -41.09 -24.87 -16.04
CA LYS A 31 -41.16 -24.00 -17.22
C LYS A 31 -42.51 -23.34 -17.32
N GLY A 32 -42.51 -22.07 -17.69
CA GLY A 32 -43.74 -21.32 -17.86
C GLY A 32 -43.49 -19.92 -18.40
N LYS A 33 -44.57 -19.33 -18.89
CA LYS A 33 -44.62 -17.91 -19.25
C LYS A 33 -45.00 -17.10 -18.02
N THR A 34 -44.28 -16.02 -17.79
CA THR A 34 -44.38 -15.19 -16.58
C THR A 34 -44.76 -13.75 -16.89
N LEU A 35 -45.42 -13.11 -15.93
CA LEU A 35 -45.74 -11.70 -15.95
C LEU A 35 -45.55 -11.13 -14.54
N SER A 36 -44.62 -10.18 -14.38
CA SER A 36 -44.49 -9.40 -13.15
C SER A 36 -45.56 -8.31 -13.13
N VAL A 37 -46.30 -8.20 -12.03
CA VAL A 37 -47.39 -7.25 -11.86
C VAL A 37 -47.12 -6.39 -10.64
N ASP A 38 -47.07 -5.08 -10.85
CA ASP A 38 -47.15 -4.08 -9.80
C ASP A 38 -48.57 -3.49 -9.77
N PHE A 39 -49.38 -3.89 -8.78
CA PHE A 39 -50.77 -3.45 -8.68
C PHE A 39 -50.94 -1.97 -8.31
N ASP A 40 -49.86 -1.32 -7.85
CA ASP A 40 -49.85 0.08 -7.45
C ASP A 40 -49.29 0.99 -8.55
N SER A 41 -48.65 0.43 -9.59
CA SER A 41 -48.17 1.19 -10.75
C SER A 41 -49.32 1.63 -11.67
N ASP A 42 -49.24 2.87 -12.17
CA ASP A 42 -50.16 3.40 -13.18
C ASP A 42 -49.95 2.80 -14.57
N ASP A 43 -48.79 2.18 -14.81
CA ASP A 43 -48.46 1.47 -16.05
C ASP A 43 -49.16 0.10 -16.14
N THR A 44 -49.65 -0.43 -15.02
CA THR A 44 -50.41 -1.68 -15.00
C THR A 44 -51.83 -1.46 -15.53
N ALA A 45 -52.23 -2.26 -16.52
CA ALA A 45 -53.52 -2.13 -17.18
C ALA A 45 -54.69 -2.14 -16.18
N LEU A 46 -55.66 -1.24 -16.38
CA LEU A 46 -56.77 -1.02 -15.43
C LEU A 46 -57.57 -2.30 -15.16
N PHE A 47 -57.78 -3.13 -16.18
CA PHE A 47 -58.51 -4.40 -16.03
C PHE A 47 -57.78 -5.44 -15.17
N VAL A 48 -56.45 -5.33 -15.01
CA VAL A 48 -55.65 -6.16 -14.10
C VAL A 48 -55.75 -5.59 -12.68
N ARG A 49 -55.60 -4.27 -12.52
CA ARG A 49 -55.72 -3.57 -11.22
C ARG A 49 -57.10 -3.71 -10.58
N GLU A 50 -58.16 -3.76 -11.38
CA GLU A 50 -59.54 -3.95 -10.90
C GLU A 50 -59.97 -5.43 -10.91
N SER A 51 -59.08 -6.35 -11.28
CA SER A 51 -59.40 -7.78 -11.32
C SER A 51 -59.46 -8.41 -9.92
N PRO A 52 -60.10 -9.59 -9.80
CA PRO A 52 -60.03 -10.39 -8.57
C PRO A 52 -58.61 -10.79 -8.14
N LEU A 53 -57.57 -10.64 -8.99
CA LEU A 53 -56.18 -10.89 -8.59
C LEU A 53 -55.73 -9.94 -7.48
N LYS A 54 -56.27 -8.72 -7.43
CA LYS A 54 -55.98 -7.74 -6.38
C LYS A 54 -56.40 -8.22 -4.98
N ILE A 55 -57.43 -9.06 -4.89
CA ILE A 55 -57.88 -9.65 -3.62
C ILE A 55 -56.81 -10.63 -3.09
N PHE A 56 -56.21 -11.43 -3.97
CA PHE A 56 -55.14 -12.34 -3.60
C PHE A 56 -53.85 -11.59 -3.26
N GLU A 57 -53.58 -10.49 -3.97
CA GLU A 57 -52.45 -9.63 -3.66
C GLU A 57 -52.53 -9.04 -2.24
N GLN A 58 -53.73 -8.59 -1.85
CA GLN A 58 -54.02 -8.14 -0.50
C GLN A 58 -53.92 -9.28 0.52
N ALA A 59 -54.35 -10.50 0.17
CA ALA A 59 -54.22 -11.67 1.03
C ALA A 59 -52.74 -12.00 1.29
N ILE A 60 -51.89 -12.01 0.27
CA ILE A 60 -50.43 -12.24 0.39
C ILE A 60 -49.79 -11.18 1.30
N SER A 61 -50.15 -9.91 1.11
CA SER A 61 -49.65 -8.79 1.93
C SER A 61 -50.11 -8.89 3.40
N THR A 62 -51.35 -9.35 3.63
CA THR A 62 -51.92 -9.54 4.97
C THR A 62 -51.22 -10.69 5.70
N VAL A 63 -50.91 -11.78 5.00
CA VAL A 63 -50.19 -12.93 5.55
C VAL A 63 -48.83 -12.53 6.12
N GLY A 64 -48.05 -11.72 5.41
CA GLY A 64 -46.77 -11.21 5.92
C GLY A 64 -46.92 -10.43 7.23
N THR A 65 -47.99 -9.64 7.35
CA THR A 65 -48.29 -8.86 8.57
C THR A 65 -48.75 -9.76 9.73
N LEU A 66 -49.58 -10.76 9.44
CA LEU A 66 -50.09 -11.72 10.44
C LEU A 66 -49.00 -12.65 10.98
N LEU A 67 -48.04 -13.03 10.14
CA LEU A 67 -46.94 -13.91 10.53
C LEU A 67 -45.81 -13.20 11.27
N ARG A 68 -45.68 -11.86 11.11
CA ARG A 68 -44.58 -11.06 11.69
C ARG A 68 -44.33 -11.27 13.19
N PRO A 69 -45.35 -11.40 14.08
CA PRO A 69 -45.11 -11.64 15.50
C PRO A 69 -44.55 -13.03 15.82
N PHE A 70 -44.66 -13.99 14.91
CA PHE A 70 -44.34 -15.40 15.13
C PHE A 70 -43.07 -15.87 14.39
N VAL A 71 -42.65 -15.16 13.34
CA VAL A 71 -41.52 -15.58 12.49
C VAL A 71 -40.17 -15.52 13.19
N GLU A 72 -39.87 -14.46 13.94
CA GLU A 72 -38.58 -14.36 14.64
C GLU A 72 -38.48 -15.36 15.81
N PRO A 73 -39.51 -15.54 16.67
CA PRO A 73 -39.47 -16.52 17.76
C PRO A 73 -39.51 -17.99 17.29
N GLU A 74 -40.30 -18.33 16.26
CA GLU A 74 -40.55 -19.73 15.87
C GLU A 74 -39.69 -20.19 14.68
N LEU A 75 -39.32 -19.26 13.78
CA LEU A 75 -38.63 -19.58 12.53
C LEU A 75 -37.22 -18.96 12.44
N GLY A 76 -36.88 -18.02 13.33
CA GLY A 76 -35.52 -17.48 13.48
C GLY A 76 -35.14 -16.41 12.45
N PHE A 77 -36.11 -15.76 11.80
CA PHE A 77 -35.87 -14.66 10.87
C PHE A 77 -36.97 -13.60 10.92
N ASP A 78 -36.64 -12.35 10.54
CA ASP A 78 -37.61 -11.26 10.40
C ASP A 78 -38.03 -11.07 8.93
N ILE A 79 -39.27 -10.61 8.72
CA ILE A 79 -39.82 -10.28 7.41
C ILE A 79 -40.02 -8.77 7.34
N TYR A 80 -39.21 -8.11 6.52
CA TYR A 80 -39.20 -6.65 6.39
C TYR A 80 -39.45 -6.16 4.96
N SER A 81 -39.50 -7.06 3.96
CA SER A 81 -39.76 -6.73 2.56
C SER A 81 -40.37 -7.91 1.80
N ARG A 82 -41.08 -7.64 0.70
CA ARG A 82 -41.60 -8.66 -0.23
C ARG A 82 -41.23 -8.31 -1.68
N SER A 83 -41.16 -9.31 -2.55
CA SER A 83 -41.02 -9.11 -4.00
C SER A 83 -42.34 -8.64 -4.61
N SER A 84 -42.28 -8.13 -5.84
CA SER A 84 -43.47 -7.94 -6.68
C SER A 84 -44.14 -9.29 -6.98
N THR A 85 -45.42 -9.24 -7.32
CA THR A 85 -46.18 -10.45 -7.63
C THR A 85 -45.92 -10.89 -9.05
N MET A 86 -45.64 -12.18 -9.20
CA MET A 86 -45.42 -12.81 -10.48
C MET A 86 -46.55 -13.80 -10.77
N ILE A 87 -47.17 -13.64 -11.93
CA ILE A 87 -48.14 -14.60 -12.48
C ILE A 87 -47.38 -15.55 -13.38
N SER A 88 -47.57 -16.86 -13.18
CA SER A 88 -46.97 -17.91 -14.02
C SER A 88 -48.05 -18.80 -14.62
N LEU A 89 -47.87 -19.17 -15.89
CA LEU A 89 -48.72 -20.09 -16.62
C LEU A 89 -47.87 -21.15 -17.34
N PRO A 90 -48.33 -22.41 -17.42
CA PRO A 90 -47.62 -23.43 -18.20
C PRO A 90 -47.67 -23.13 -19.71
N PHE A 91 -46.73 -23.73 -20.45
CA PHE A 91 -46.77 -23.72 -21.91
C PHE A 91 -47.79 -24.75 -22.42
N ASN A 92 -48.58 -24.35 -23.43
CA ASN A 92 -49.56 -25.22 -24.10
C ASN A 92 -49.02 -25.73 -25.45
N GLY A 93 -47.76 -26.19 -25.48
CA GLY A 93 -47.14 -26.85 -26.64
C GLY A 93 -46.40 -25.96 -27.64
N ASP A 94 -46.38 -24.64 -27.45
CA ASP A 94 -45.61 -23.70 -28.28
C ASP A 94 -44.67 -22.84 -27.39
N GLU A 95 -43.63 -23.48 -26.86
CA GLU A 95 -42.57 -22.83 -26.06
C GLU A 95 -41.74 -21.86 -26.92
N ASP A 96 -41.56 -22.17 -28.21
CA ASP A 96 -40.71 -21.42 -29.15
C ASP A 96 -41.30 -20.05 -29.54
N SER A 97 -42.61 -19.85 -29.35
CA SER A 97 -43.28 -18.56 -29.56
C SER A 97 -42.91 -17.47 -28.54
N TYR A 98 -42.20 -17.81 -27.45
CA TYR A 98 -41.77 -16.88 -26.40
C TYR A 98 -40.23 -16.78 -26.35
N SER A 99 -39.68 -15.65 -26.78
CA SER A 99 -38.23 -15.40 -26.70
C SER A 99 -37.79 -15.19 -25.25
N ALA A 100 -36.80 -15.97 -24.80
CA ALA A 100 -36.11 -15.69 -23.55
C ALA A 100 -35.17 -14.48 -23.76
N PRO A 101 -35.18 -13.48 -22.87
CA PRO A 101 -34.23 -12.38 -22.90
C PRO A 101 -32.82 -12.88 -22.53
N GLU A 102 -31.78 -12.25 -23.06
CA GLU A 102 -30.44 -12.40 -22.52
C GLU A 102 -30.39 -11.77 -21.13
N ILE A 103 -29.71 -12.42 -20.19
CA ILE A 103 -29.62 -11.92 -18.82
C ILE A 103 -28.59 -10.78 -18.74
N GLU A 104 -29.04 -9.57 -18.38
CA GLU A 104 -28.15 -8.46 -18.07
C GLU A 104 -27.53 -8.62 -16.67
N ASN A 105 -26.34 -8.04 -16.46
CA ASN A 105 -25.64 -8.14 -15.17
C ASN A 105 -26.46 -7.54 -14.01
N GLU A 106 -27.25 -6.51 -14.29
CA GLU A 106 -28.12 -5.87 -13.29
C GLU A 106 -29.29 -6.79 -12.90
N ASP A 107 -29.92 -7.45 -13.88
CA ASP A 107 -30.99 -8.43 -13.64
C ASP A 107 -30.50 -9.64 -12.85
N ALA A 108 -29.32 -10.16 -13.19
CA ALA A 108 -28.68 -11.25 -12.45
C ALA A 108 -28.37 -10.86 -10.99
N ALA A 109 -27.84 -9.65 -10.78
CA ALA A 109 -27.51 -9.16 -9.44
C ALA A 109 -28.77 -8.93 -8.59
N ASN A 110 -29.83 -8.37 -9.19
CA ASN A 110 -31.12 -8.18 -8.54
C ASN A 110 -31.76 -9.52 -8.16
N PHE A 111 -31.73 -10.50 -9.07
CA PHE A 111 -32.19 -11.85 -8.80
C PHE A 111 -31.42 -12.52 -7.66
N LEU A 112 -30.08 -12.51 -7.69
CA LEU A 112 -29.25 -13.12 -6.66
C LEU A 112 -29.46 -12.46 -5.29
N SER A 113 -29.58 -11.12 -5.25
CA SER A 113 -29.88 -10.36 -4.03
C SER A 113 -31.24 -10.75 -3.46
N MET A 114 -32.28 -10.85 -4.32
CA MET A 114 -33.62 -11.25 -3.91
C MET A 114 -33.64 -12.70 -3.39
N MET A 115 -33.04 -13.64 -4.12
CA MET A 115 -33.03 -15.06 -3.77
C MET A 115 -32.25 -15.33 -2.49
N TRP A 116 -31.11 -14.66 -2.28
CA TRP A 116 -30.34 -14.76 -1.04
C TRP A 116 -31.11 -14.33 0.20
N ARG A 117 -32.00 -13.34 0.05
CA ARG A 117 -32.79 -12.76 1.14
C ARG A 117 -34.15 -13.44 1.33
N SER A 118 -34.57 -14.27 0.39
CA SER A 118 -35.86 -14.95 0.42
C SER A 118 -35.92 -15.99 1.55
N LYS A 119 -36.88 -15.83 2.48
CA LYS A 119 -37.08 -16.75 3.63
C LYS A 119 -38.41 -17.51 3.59
N LEU A 120 -39.43 -16.91 2.97
CA LEU A 120 -40.75 -17.49 2.78
C LEU A 120 -41.16 -17.35 1.32
N MET A 121 -41.74 -18.41 0.78
CA MET A 121 -42.41 -18.39 -0.52
C MET A 121 -43.91 -18.58 -0.30
N VAL A 122 -44.69 -17.79 -1.03
CA VAL A 122 -46.15 -17.80 -0.98
C VAL A 122 -46.68 -18.05 -2.39
N ILE A 123 -47.43 -19.13 -2.58
CA ILE A 123 -48.00 -19.52 -3.87
C ILE A 123 -49.52 -19.59 -3.74
N VAL A 124 -50.23 -19.03 -4.71
CA VAL A 124 -51.69 -19.14 -4.83
C VAL A 124 -52.01 -19.88 -6.12
N ASN A 125 -52.80 -20.94 -6.04
CA ASN A 125 -53.37 -21.54 -7.25
C ASN A 125 -54.59 -20.72 -7.69
N ALA A 126 -54.47 -19.96 -8.78
CA ALA A 126 -55.56 -19.15 -9.33
C ALA A 126 -56.59 -19.96 -10.16
N GLY A 127 -56.36 -21.26 -10.37
CA GLY A 127 -57.19 -22.17 -11.17
C GLY A 127 -56.85 -22.20 -12.66
N PRO A 128 -57.65 -22.90 -13.49
CA PRO A 128 -58.92 -23.55 -13.15
C PRO A 128 -58.77 -24.96 -12.52
N GLY A 129 -57.63 -25.61 -12.68
CA GLY A 129 -57.35 -26.96 -12.16
C GLY A 129 -56.59 -26.96 -10.84
N ALA A 130 -56.59 -28.09 -10.14
CA ALA A 130 -55.66 -28.31 -9.03
C ALA A 130 -54.22 -28.44 -9.53
N THR A 131 -53.26 -28.02 -8.72
CA THR A 131 -51.82 -28.12 -9.02
C THR A 131 -51.14 -28.89 -7.91
N THR A 132 -50.20 -29.77 -8.24
CA THR A 132 -49.36 -30.45 -7.25
C THR A 132 -48.10 -29.63 -7.03
N LEU A 133 -47.83 -29.28 -5.77
CA LEU A 133 -46.57 -28.68 -5.33
C LEU A 133 -45.74 -29.77 -4.65
N THR A 134 -44.57 -30.04 -5.22
CA THR A 134 -43.62 -31.01 -4.68
C THR A 134 -42.56 -30.26 -3.89
N LEU A 135 -42.39 -30.58 -2.60
CA LEU A 135 -41.40 -29.97 -1.73
C LEU A 135 -40.30 -30.98 -1.38
N THR A 136 -39.06 -30.64 -1.71
CA THR A 136 -37.86 -31.41 -1.39
C THR A 136 -37.12 -30.75 -0.21
N PRO A 137 -37.15 -31.32 1.01
CA PRO A 137 -36.43 -30.77 2.16
C PRO A 137 -34.91 -30.79 1.97
N LYS A 138 -34.18 -29.84 2.55
CA LYS A 138 -32.70 -29.90 2.62
C LYS A 138 -32.25 -31.14 3.38
N ALA A 139 -31.28 -31.89 2.87
CA ALA A 139 -30.65 -32.98 3.59
C ALA A 139 -30.07 -32.48 4.94
N ILE A 140 -30.65 -32.94 6.06
CA ILE A 140 -30.06 -32.78 7.38
C ILE A 140 -29.23 -34.03 7.63
N THR A 141 -27.96 -33.87 8.02
CA THR A 141 -27.01 -34.97 8.22
C THR A 141 -27.63 -36.17 8.95
N GLY A 142 -27.77 -37.29 8.24
CA GLY A 142 -28.19 -38.60 8.79
C GLY A 142 -29.61 -39.05 8.49
N LEU A 143 -30.41 -38.31 7.72
CA LEU A 143 -31.77 -38.72 7.28
C LEU A 143 -31.93 -38.49 5.77
N ASP A 144 -32.50 -39.47 5.06
CA ASP A 144 -32.90 -39.30 3.66
C ASP A 144 -34.09 -38.32 3.59
N PRO A 145 -34.04 -37.26 2.77
CA PRO A 145 -35.12 -36.29 2.67
C PRO A 145 -36.34 -36.92 1.98
N GLU A 146 -37.44 -37.10 2.71
CA GLU A 146 -38.72 -37.52 2.11
C GLU A 146 -39.40 -36.35 1.41
N THR A 147 -39.51 -36.43 0.08
CA THR A 147 -40.26 -35.48 -0.74
C THR A 147 -41.75 -35.53 -0.39
N SER A 148 -42.36 -34.37 -0.17
CA SER A 148 -43.79 -34.25 0.11
C SER A 148 -44.54 -33.62 -1.07
N GLU A 149 -45.63 -34.26 -1.50
CA GLU A 149 -46.53 -33.71 -2.52
C GLU A 149 -47.75 -33.08 -1.85
N LEU A 150 -48.02 -31.82 -2.20
CA LEU A 150 -49.15 -31.04 -1.71
C LEU A 150 -50.08 -30.70 -2.86
N LEU A 151 -51.33 -31.15 -2.79
CA LEU A 151 -52.35 -30.79 -3.76
C LEU A 151 -52.94 -29.41 -3.41
N ILE A 152 -52.66 -28.41 -4.24
CA ILE A 152 -53.16 -27.05 -4.09
C ILE A 152 -54.40 -26.87 -4.98
N GLN A 153 -55.58 -26.79 -4.37
CA GLN A 153 -56.84 -26.55 -5.09
C GLN A 153 -56.94 -25.08 -5.55
N PRO A 154 -57.76 -24.77 -6.59
CA PRO A 154 -58.05 -23.39 -6.95
C PRO A 154 -58.52 -22.56 -5.74
N GLY A 155 -57.85 -21.43 -5.50
CA GLY A 155 -58.08 -20.54 -4.37
C GLY A 155 -57.32 -20.91 -3.08
N MET A 156 -56.58 -22.02 -3.04
CA MET A 156 -55.71 -22.34 -1.91
C MET A 156 -54.38 -21.58 -1.98
N LEU A 157 -53.94 -21.17 -0.79
CA LEU A 157 -52.67 -20.52 -0.52
C LEU A 157 -51.72 -21.54 0.11
N ALA A 158 -50.53 -21.71 -0.47
CA ALA A 158 -49.44 -22.46 0.13
C ALA A 158 -48.33 -21.50 0.58
N ILE A 159 -47.81 -21.72 1.79
CA ILE A 159 -46.71 -20.95 2.38
C ILE A 159 -45.66 -21.94 2.87
N PHE A 160 -44.41 -21.76 2.48
CA PHE A 160 -43.31 -22.62 2.93
C PHE A 160 -42.00 -21.85 3.10
N CYS A 161 -41.12 -22.37 3.95
CA CYS A 161 -39.80 -21.80 4.21
C CYS A 161 -38.80 -22.26 3.14
N THR A 162 -38.27 -21.30 2.39
CA THR A 162 -37.29 -21.54 1.32
C THR A 162 -35.96 -22.04 1.86
N ASP A 163 -35.55 -21.57 3.04
CA ASP A 163 -34.32 -21.98 3.71
C ASP A 163 -34.30 -23.46 4.13
N ARG A 164 -35.45 -24.12 4.23
CA ARG A 164 -35.57 -25.53 4.67
C ARG A 164 -35.79 -26.51 3.50
N CYS A 165 -35.92 -26.01 2.28
CA CYS A 165 -36.08 -26.81 1.06
C CYS A 165 -34.82 -26.70 0.19
N GLU A 166 -34.35 -27.81 -0.37
CA GLU A 166 -32.99 -27.96 -0.93
C GLU A 166 -32.69 -27.03 -2.11
N GLU A 167 -33.73 -26.70 -2.87
CA GLU A 167 -33.56 -26.33 -4.27
C GLU A 167 -33.15 -24.86 -4.49
N GLN A 168 -33.45 -23.91 -3.59
CA GLN A 168 -33.13 -22.49 -3.83
C GLN A 168 -31.72 -22.05 -3.38
N ALA A 169 -31.10 -22.78 -2.45
CA ALA A 169 -29.74 -22.46 -2.01
C ALA A 169 -28.66 -23.07 -2.92
N ASP A 170 -28.96 -24.20 -3.58
CA ASP A 170 -28.01 -24.89 -4.43
C ASP A 170 -27.96 -24.35 -5.85
N ILE A 171 -29.06 -23.80 -6.39
CA ILE A 171 -29.05 -23.05 -7.66
C ILE A 171 -28.20 -21.77 -7.53
N ALA A 172 -28.34 -21.04 -6.42
CA ALA A 172 -27.53 -19.85 -6.15
C ALA A 172 -26.05 -20.17 -5.88
N ARG A 173 -25.73 -21.33 -5.29
CA ARG A 173 -24.33 -21.80 -5.13
C ARG A 173 -23.75 -22.31 -6.43
N HIS A 174 -24.46 -23.14 -7.18
CA HIS A 174 -23.96 -23.74 -8.42
C HIS A 174 -23.74 -22.69 -9.51
N PHE A 175 -24.66 -21.72 -9.65
CA PHE A 175 -24.50 -20.61 -10.58
C PHE A 175 -23.35 -19.66 -10.18
N ASN A 176 -23.15 -19.48 -8.88
CA ASN A 176 -22.03 -18.71 -8.34
C ASN A 176 -20.70 -19.47 -8.47
N ASP A 177 -20.68 -20.79 -8.38
CA ASP A 177 -19.47 -21.63 -8.44
C ASP A 177 -19.00 -21.86 -9.89
N GLU A 178 -19.90 -22.14 -10.84
CA GLU A 178 -19.54 -22.32 -12.27
C GLU A 178 -19.08 -21.01 -12.91
N ARG A 179 -19.76 -19.88 -12.62
CA ARG A 179 -19.27 -18.57 -13.08
C ARG A 179 -18.07 -18.09 -12.29
N SER A 180 -17.95 -18.38 -10.99
CA SER A 180 -16.72 -18.03 -10.25
C SER A 180 -15.53 -18.78 -10.81
N GLN A 181 -15.66 -20.05 -11.22
CA GLN A 181 -14.57 -20.77 -11.89
C GLN A 181 -14.26 -20.18 -13.27
N GLU A 182 -15.25 -19.94 -14.14
CA GLU A 182 -14.98 -19.40 -15.47
C GLU A 182 -14.43 -17.96 -15.42
N TRP A 183 -14.90 -17.14 -14.47
CA TRP A 183 -14.36 -15.80 -14.21
C TRP A 183 -13.03 -15.84 -13.48
N GLU A 184 -12.79 -16.78 -12.58
CA GLU A 184 -11.48 -16.98 -11.96
C GLU A 184 -10.48 -17.44 -12.99
N GLU A 185 -10.85 -18.28 -13.95
CA GLU A 185 -10.00 -18.69 -15.07
C GLU A 185 -9.74 -17.53 -16.03
N ARG A 186 -10.76 -16.74 -16.40
CA ARG A 186 -10.59 -15.56 -17.27
C ARG A 186 -9.80 -14.46 -16.58
N ARG A 187 -10.06 -14.21 -15.29
CA ARG A 187 -9.31 -13.27 -14.45
C ARG A 187 -7.93 -13.82 -14.12
N ALA A 188 -7.73 -15.12 -13.93
CA ALA A 188 -6.42 -15.73 -13.71
C ALA A 188 -5.61 -15.72 -15.00
N TYR A 189 -6.23 -15.89 -16.18
CA TYR A 189 -5.57 -15.72 -17.47
C TYR A 189 -5.21 -14.26 -17.72
N ASN A 190 -6.12 -13.32 -17.47
CA ASN A 190 -5.85 -11.88 -17.63
C ASN A 190 -4.86 -11.38 -16.56
N ARG A 191 -4.94 -11.85 -15.32
CA ARG A 191 -3.92 -11.62 -14.26
C ARG A 191 -2.62 -12.30 -14.62
N ALA A 192 -2.60 -13.51 -15.18
CA ALA A 192 -1.38 -14.18 -15.60
C ALA A 192 -0.73 -13.45 -16.79
N LYS A 193 -1.54 -12.90 -17.71
CA LYS A 193 -1.07 -12.08 -18.82
C LYS A 193 -0.56 -10.71 -18.34
N ALA A 194 -1.30 -10.05 -17.45
CA ALA A 194 -0.88 -8.81 -16.80
C ALA A 194 0.39 -9.03 -15.96
N ASN A 195 0.43 -10.06 -15.12
CA ASN A 195 1.59 -10.50 -14.36
C ASN A 195 2.74 -10.94 -15.27
N ALA A 196 2.48 -11.48 -16.47
CA ALA A 196 3.53 -11.82 -17.43
C ALA A 196 4.11 -10.58 -18.10
N ASP A 197 3.29 -9.58 -18.42
CA ASP A 197 3.74 -8.31 -18.99
C ASP A 197 4.38 -7.40 -17.92
N GLU A 198 3.91 -7.47 -16.69
CA GLU A 198 4.54 -6.90 -15.49
C GLU A 198 5.84 -7.63 -15.17
N ARG A 199 5.89 -8.96 -15.19
CA ARG A 199 7.14 -9.73 -15.07
C ARG A 199 8.12 -9.38 -16.18
N LYS A 200 7.69 -9.15 -17.42
CA LYS A 200 8.60 -8.65 -18.47
C LYS A 200 9.14 -7.26 -18.12
N THR A 201 8.31 -6.38 -17.58
CA THR A 201 8.71 -5.02 -17.17
C THR A 201 9.63 -5.05 -15.95
N LEU A 202 9.38 -5.94 -14.98
CA LEU A 202 10.16 -6.19 -13.78
C LEU A 202 11.48 -6.90 -14.07
N VAL A 203 11.48 -7.88 -14.97
CA VAL A 203 12.70 -8.50 -15.51
C VAL A 203 13.52 -7.44 -16.23
N VAL A 204 12.90 -6.57 -17.02
CA VAL A 204 13.61 -5.43 -17.60
C VAL A 204 14.16 -4.51 -16.50
N ALA A 205 13.40 -4.12 -15.48
CA ALA A 205 13.90 -3.30 -14.37
C ALA A 205 15.04 -3.97 -13.58
N ALA A 206 14.94 -5.28 -13.35
CA ALA A 206 15.95 -6.10 -12.67
C ALA A 206 17.21 -6.28 -13.53
N ASP A 207 17.05 -6.56 -14.83
CA ASP A 207 18.14 -6.66 -15.81
C ASP A 207 18.84 -5.30 -15.98
N LEU A 208 18.10 -4.20 -15.97
CA LEU A 208 18.64 -2.83 -16.03
C LEU A 208 19.43 -2.49 -14.76
N ALA A 209 18.92 -2.87 -13.58
CA ALA A 209 19.63 -2.72 -12.31
C ALA A 209 20.89 -3.61 -12.26
N GLN A 210 20.82 -4.83 -12.80
CA GLN A 210 21.95 -5.74 -12.87
C GLN A 210 23.00 -5.27 -13.90
N ALA A 211 22.59 -4.80 -15.08
CA ALA A 211 23.48 -4.29 -16.11
C ALA A 211 24.20 -3.00 -15.66
N ALA A 212 23.48 -2.04 -15.08
CA ALA A 212 24.05 -0.77 -14.61
C ALA A 212 25.08 -0.94 -13.49
N VAL A 213 25.00 -2.02 -12.72
CA VAL A 213 25.92 -2.33 -11.62
C VAL A 213 27.17 -3.09 -12.09
N PHE A 214 27.09 -3.84 -13.20
CA PHE A 214 28.12 -4.82 -13.54
C PHE A 214 28.78 -4.65 -14.92
N GLU A 215 28.32 -3.76 -15.81
CA GLU A 215 28.86 -3.71 -17.18
C GLU A 215 30.29 -3.15 -17.32
N GLU A 216 30.76 -2.24 -16.45
CA GLU A 216 32.14 -1.74 -16.56
C GLU A 216 33.17 -2.57 -15.77
N GLU A 217 32.73 -3.37 -14.79
CA GLU A 217 33.64 -4.13 -13.91
C GLU A 217 33.54 -5.65 -14.02
N ALA A 218 32.57 -6.23 -14.75
CA ALA A 218 32.47 -7.69 -14.92
C ALA A 218 33.76 -8.30 -15.49
N SER A 219 34.47 -7.59 -16.37
CA SER A 219 35.76 -8.04 -16.91
C SER A 219 36.91 -8.00 -15.89
N ALA A 220 36.81 -7.15 -14.86
CA ALA A 220 37.81 -7.01 -13.79
C ALA A 220 37.51 -7.97 -12.61
N LEU A 221 36.25 -8.12 -12.21
CA LEU A 221 35.81 -9.03 -11.16
C LEU A 221 35.97 -10.51 -11.53
N LEU A 222 35.73 -10.90 -12.79
CA LEU A 222 36.02 -12.25 -13.28
C LEU A 222 37.52 -12.56 -13.30
N ARG A 223 38.38 -11.54 -13.46
CA ARG A 223 39.85 -11.69 -13.32
C ARG A 223 40.26 -11.83 -11.87
N LEU A 224 39.67 -11.05 -10.95
CA LEU A 224 39.92 -11.16 -9.51
C LEU A 224 39.43 -12.49 -8.91
N GLN A 225 38.27 -13.01 -9.33
CA GLN A 225 37.80 -14.34 -8.90
C GLN A 225 38.72 -15.48 -9.39
N ARG A 226 39.35 -15.36 -10.58
CA ARG A 226 40.37 -16.31 -11.04
C ARG A 226 41.68 -16.24 -10.26
N VAL A 227 42.00 -15.08 -9.69
CA VAL A 227 43.18 -14.88 -8.84
C VAL A 227 42.92 -15.36 -7.41
N MET A 228 41.73 -15.08 -6.85
CA MET A 228 41.35 -15.50 -5.50
C MET A 228 40.92 -16.98 -5.38
N GLY A 229 40.59 -17.64 -6.49
CA GLY A 229 40.27 -19.08 -6.54
C GLY A 229 41.48 -20.03 -6.44
N ARG A 230 42.72 -19.51 -6.40
CA ARG A 230 43.91 -20.33 -6.16
C ARG A 230 44.21 -20.40 -4.67
N ARG A 231 43.68 -21.43 -4.00
CA ARG A 231 44.17 -21.81 -2.66
C ARG A 231 45.69 -21.99 -2.69
N PRO A 232 46.45 -21.47 -1.71
CA PRO A 232 47.85 -21.84 -1.56
C PRO A 232 47.91 -23.34 -1.24
N ARG A 233 48.69 -24.11 -2.01
CA ARG A 233 48.99 -25.50 -1.67
C ARG A 233 49.82 -25.49 -0.38
N SER A 234 49.22 -25.95 0.71
CA SER A 234 49.90 -26.20 1.97
C SER A 234 50.91 -27.33 1.83
N SER A 235 52.08 -27.10 2.38
CA SER A 235 53.20 -28.02 2.55
C SER A 235 52.96 -29.01 3.71
N GLU A 236 53.67 -30.15 3.64
CA GLU A 236 53.91 -31.20 4.65
C GLU A 236 52.87 -32.35 4.75
N SER A 237 53.22 -33.64 4.85
CA SER A 237 54.49 -34.39 4.72
C SER A 237 54.26 -35.92 4.61
N SER A 238 55.23 -36.63 4.04
CA SER A 238 55.57 -38.06 4.17
C SER A 238 54.72 -39.17 3.50
N SER A 239 55.27 -39.82 2.46
CA SER A 239 55.90 -41.15 2.56
C SER A 239 56.39 -41.67 1.19
N SER A 240 57.62 -42.20 1.23
CA SER A 240 58.30 -43.12 0.29
C SER A 240 57.84 -43.23 -1.18
N ARG A 241 58.75 -42.90 -2.12
CA ARG A 241 59.46 -43.91 -2.93
C ARG A 241 60.54 -43.28 -3.82
N SER A 242 61.63 -44.02 -3.91
CA SER A 242 62.88 -43.79 -4.63
C SER A 242 62.78 -43.64 -6.16
N ARG A 243 63.66 -42.81 -6.74
CA ARG A 243 64.48 -42.99 -7.99
C ARG A 243 64.73 -41.61 -8.62
N SER A 244 65.90 -41.00 -8.43
CA SER A 244 67.15 -41.13 -9.22
C SER A 244 67.21 -40.29 -10.50
N ARG A 245 68.20 -39.37 -10.54
CA ARG A 245 68.87 -38.75 -11.73
C ARG A 245 68.01 -37.78 -12.57
N SER A 246 68.50 -36.69 -13.16
CA SER A 246 69.84 -36.09 -13.27
C SER A 246 69.73 -34.58 -13.56
N ARG A 247 70.80 -33.88 -13.23
CA ARG A 247 71.20 -32.53 -13.64
C ARG A 247 70.91 -32.22 -15.12
N HIS A 248 70.52 -30.98 -15.43
CA HIS A 248 71.35 -30.10 -16.27
C HIS A 248 71.09 -28.61 -16.03
N ARG A 249 72.19 -27.87 -16.16
CA ARG A 249 72.49 -26.47 -15.84
C ARG A 249 73.10 -25.92 -17.13
N SER A 250 72.70 -24.73 -17.59
CA SER A 250 73.51 -23.76 -18.40
C SER A 250 72.56 -22.78 -19.10
N HIS A 251 72.56 -21.47 -18.84
CA HIS A 251 73.57 -20.41 -19.09
C HIS A 251 73.43 -19.69 -20.44
N GLY A 252 73.57 -18.35 -20.37
CA GLY A 252 73.66 -17.37 -21.48
C GLY A 252 72.47 -16.39 -21.43
N SER A 253 72.50 -15.18 -20.88
CA SER A 253 73.42 -14.03 -20.99
C SER A 253 73.61 -13.49 -22.40
N SER A 254 72.91 -12.39 -22.73
CA SER A 254 73.52 -11.21 -23.37
C SER A 254 72.55 -10.04 -23.48
N ASN A 255 73.06 -8.88 -23.07
CA ASN A 255 72.59 -7.50 -23.16
C ASN A 255 71.83 -7.08 -24.43
N GLY A 256 70.91 -6.12 -24.28
CA GLY A 256 70.44 -5.25 -25.36
C GLY A 256 69.45 -4.20 -24.87
N ALA A 257 69.87 -2.94 -24.88
CA ALA A 257 69.08 -1.76 -24.51
C ALA A 257 67.86 -1.54 -25.43
N GLY A 258 66.81 -0.90 -24.92
CA GLY A 258 65.69 -0.40 -25.73
C GLY A 258 64.48 -0.09 -24.87
N GLY A 259 63.93 1.13 -25.02
CA GLY A 259 62.97 1.72 -24.10
C GLY A 259 61.62 0.99 -24.01
N THR A 260 61.00 1.12 -22.85
CA THR A 260 59.61 0.73 -22.60
C THR A 260 58.68 1.69 -23.34
N SER A 261 58.25 1.31 -24.53
CA SER A 261 56.99 1.80 -25.09
C SER A 261 55.86 1.22 -24.26
N GLU A 262 55.09 2.08 -23.59
CA GLU A 262 53.75 1.77 -23.13
C GLU A 262 52.93 1.35 -24.36
N GLU A 263 52.67 0.05 -24.51
CA GLU A 263 51.61 -0.43 -25.39
C GLU A 263 50.28 0.00 -24.79
N SER A 264 49.80 1.16 -25.23
CA SER A 264 48.40 1.50 -25.26
C SER A 264 47.66 0.39 -26.02
N LEU A 265 46.78 -0.34 -25.33
CA LEU A 265 45.81 -1.23 -25.98
C LEU A 265 44.50 -0.47 -26.18
N PRO A 266 44.10 -0.14 -27.42
CA PRO A 266 42.77 0.35 -27.72
C PRO A 266 41.92 -0.84 -28.17
N VAL A 267 40.99 -1.30 -27.34
CA VAL A 267 39.85 -2.08 -27.84
C VAL A 267 38.60 -1.66 -27.09
N ALA A 268 38.05 -0.51 -27.48
CA ALA A 268 36.62 -0.32 -27.37
C ALA A 268 35.96 -1.27 -28.37
N LEU A 269 35.26 -2.29 -27.89
CA LEU A 269 34.43 -3.12 -28.77
C LEU A 269 33.31 -2.23 -29.35
N PRO A 270 33.00 -2.35 -30.65
CA PRO A 270 31.93 -1.57 -31.25
C PRO A 270 30.58 -1.98 -30.65
N ARG A 271 29.80 -1.00 -30.17
CA ARG A 271 28.40 -1.18 -29.79
C ARG A 271 27.60 -1.69 -31.01
N PRO A 272 26.67 -2.63 -30.83
CA PRO A 272 25.72 -2.98 -31.89
C PRO A 272 24.95 -1.73 -32.33
N PRO A 273 24.72 -1.51 -33.63
CA PRO A 273 23.87 -0.41 -34.09
C PRO A 273 22.43 -0.69 -33.63
N GLY A 274 21.91 0.10 -32.70
CA GLY A 274 20.50 0.10 -32.32
C GLY A 274 20.16 -0.19 -30.85
N THR A 275 21.13 -0.50 -29.98
CA THR A 275 20.89 -0.62 -28.54
C THR A 275 21.11 0.72 -27.86
N SER A 276 20.03 1.43 -27.53
CA SER A 276 20.08 2.53 -26.55
C SER A 276 20.67 2.01 -25.24
N CYS A 277 21.50 2.78 -24.53
CA CYS A 277 22.02 2.29 -23.25
C CYS A 277 20.87 2.03 -22.27
N GLU A 278 21.04 1.13 -21.31
CA GLU A 278 20.04 0.82 -20.29
C GLU A 278 19.49 2.08 -19.61
N SER A 279 20.34 3.10 -19.43
CA SER A 279 19.96 4.44 -18.97
C SER A 279 18.94 5.13 -19.89
N ASP A 280 19.13 5.07 -21.20
CA ASP A 280 18.19 5.68 -22.17
C ASP A 280 16.81 5.02 -22.10
N ARG A 281 16.75 3.71 -21.80
CA ARG A 281 15.48 2.97 -21.69
C ARG A 281 14.66 3.38 -20.47
N VAL A 282 15.31 3.56 -19.32
CA VAL A 282 14.61 4.03 -18.10
C VAL A 282 14.17 5.48 -18.26
N LEU A 283 15.03 6.32 -18.85
CA LEU A 283 14.73 7.73 -19.13
C LEU A 283 13.55 7.88 -20.11
N ALA A 284 13.40 6.96 -21.07
CA ALA A 284 12.30 6.96 -22.03
C ALA A 284 10.94 6.54 -21.44
N THR A 285 10.89 6.02 -20.21
CA THR A 285 9.61 5.69 -19.56
C THR A 285 8.86 6.97 -19.14
N PRO A 286 7.52 6.95 -19.04
CA PRO A 286 6.75 8.11 -18.52
C PRO A 286 7.22 8.57 -17.14
N VAL A 287 7.57 7.62 -16.26
CA VAL A 287 8.12 7.91 -14.91
C VAL A 287 9.50 8.56 -15.02
N GLY A 288 10.41 8.02 -15.85
CA GLY A 288 11.73 8.59 -16.07
C GLY A 288 11.69 10.01 -16.64
N ALA A 289 10.84 10.26 -17.64
CA ALA A 289 10.64 11.58 -18.22
C ALA A 289 10.10 12.59 -17.19
N LYS A 290 9.13 12.17 -16.36
CA LYS A 290 8.61 12.99 -15.25
C LYS A 290 9.71 13.35 -14.26
N LEU A 291 10.48 12.37 -13.80
CA LEU A 291 11.57 12.58 -12.81
C LEU A 291 12.65 13.52 -13.36
N GLN A 292 13.02 13.38 -14.64
CA GLN A 292 13.97 14.28 -15.31
C GLN A 292 13.45 15.72 -15.39
N SER A 293 12.17 15.90 -15.72
CA SER A 293 11.52 17.22 -15.72
C SER A 293 11.57 17.85 -14.33
N GLU A 294 11.20 17.08 -13.30
CA GLU A 294 11.26 17.58 -11.92
C GLU A 294 12.69 17.90 -11.47
N ASP A 295 13.70 17.12 -11.87
CA ASP A 295 15.11 17.41 -11.59
C ASP A 295 15.54 18.75 -12.19
N ALA A 296 15.11 19.05 -13.42
CA ALA A 296 15.37 20.34 -14.06
C ALA A 296 14.70 21.50 -13.31
N GLU A 297 13.46 21.33 -12.86
CA GLU A 297 12.76 22.34 -12.05
C GLU A 297 13.40 22.51 -10.66
N ARG A 298 13.87 21.42 -10.04
CA ARG A 298 14.60 21.46 -8.76
C ARG A 298 15.90 22.23 -8.90
N ALA A 299 16.62 22.09 -10.02
CA ALA A 299 17.86 22.81 -10.27
C ALA A 299 17.68 24.34 -10.28
N VAL A 300 16.51 24.81 -10.72
CA VAL A 300 16.15 26.26 -10.71
C VAL A 300 15.31 26.68 -9.50
N GLY A 301 15.12 25.79 -8.52
CA GLY A 301 14.42 26.07 -7.27
C GLY A 301 12.89 26.17 -7.37
N ARG A 302 12.29 25.61 -8.43
CA ARG A 302 10.84 25.63 -8.69
C ARG A 302 10.15 24.26 -8.65
N GLY A 303 10.93 23.18 -8.63
CA GLY A 303 10.38 21.81 -8.62
C GLY A 303 9.66 21.46 -7.31
N PRO A 304 9.21 20.21 -7.12
CA PRO A 304 8.63 19.75 -5.85
C PRO A 304 9.69 19.58 -4.73
N PRO A 305 9.28 19.54 -3.44
CA PRO A 305 10.20 19.28 -2.35
C PRO A 305 10.86 17.92 -2.54
N HIS A 306 12.19 17.85 -2.32
CA HIS A 306 12.94 16.62 -2.52
C HIS A 306 14.29 16.70 -1.82
N ARG A 307 14.83 15.56 -1.38
CA ARG A 307 16.14 15.48 -0.69
C ARG A 307 17.32 15.89 -1.55
N ALA A 308 17.17 16.01 -2.86
CA ALA A 308 18.25 16.51 -3.74
C ALA A 308 18.22 18.03 -3.91
N SER A 309 17.15 18.71 -3.48
CA SER A 309 16.98 20.14 -3.69
C SER A 309 18.07 20.95 -3.00
N LYS A 310 18.60 21.94 -3.72
CA LYS A 310 19.61 22.91 -3.24
C LYS A 310 19.06 24.31 -3.07
N LEU A 311 17.87 24.57 -3.63
CA LEU A 311 17.20 25.86 -3.64
C LEU A 311 15.69 25.65 -3.67
N ARG A 312 14.95 26.52 -2.97
CA ARG A 312 13.49 26.62 -2.99
C ARG A 312 13.11 28.10 -3.04
N LEU A 313 12.44 28.52 -4.12
CA LEU A 313 12.17 29.95 -4.35
C LEU A 313 10.80 30.42 -3.87
N PHE A 314 9.73 29.61 -3.98
CA PHE A 314 8.36 30.01 -3.63
C PHE A 314 7.94 31.41 -4.13
N GLY A 315 8.35 31.78 -5.35
CA GLY A 315 8.06 33.10 -5.93
C GLY A 315 9.08 34.20 -5.65
N ALA A 316 10.15 33.92 -4.87
CA ALA A 316 11.31 34.79 -4.81
C ALA A 316 11.90 35.02 -6.21
N LYS A 317 12.34 36.27 -6.47
CA LYS A 317 12.78 36.71 -7.80
C LYS A 317 14.00 35.92 -8.29
N SER A 318 14.92 35.63 -7.38
CA SER A 318 16.16 34.91 -7.69
C SER A 318 16.81 34.33 -6.42
N ALA A 319 17.78 33.44 -6.60
CA ALA A 319 18.52 32.83 -5.51
C ALA A 319 19.27 33.86 -4.64
N GLU A 320 19.69 35.00 -5.20
CA GLU A 320 20.40 36.07 -4.51
C GLU A 320 19.53 36.77 -3.48
N THR A 321 18.21 36.81 -3.70
CA THR A 321 17.23 37.42 -2.77
C THR A 321 16.86 36.51 -1.60
N VAL A 322 17.29 35.25 -1.62
CA VAL A 322 16.99 34.27 -0.57
C VAL A 322 17.88 34.53 0.65
N ARG A 323 17.23 34.86 1.77
CA ARG A 323 17.86 35.21 3.05
C ARG A 323 18.21 34.01 3.94
N VAL A 324 17.53 32.89 3.73
CA VAL A 324 17.63 31.70 4.57
C VAL A 324 18.54 30.66 3.91
N THR A 325 19.57 30.22 4.63
CA THR A 325 20.34 29.03 4.28
C THR A 325 20.12 27.96 5.35
N PHE A 326 19.55 26.84 4.94
CA PHE A 326 19.25 25.70 5.78
C PHE A 326 20.36 24.64 5.63
N TYR A 327 21.10 24.42 6.72
CA TYR A 327 22.10 23.36 6.81
C TYR A 327 21.43 22.11 7.35
N ARG A 328 21.41 21.05 6.54
CA ARG A 328 20.75 19.79 6.86
C ARG A 328 21.60 18.59 6.50
N ASP A 329 21.23 17.44 7.04
CA ASP A 329 22.01 16.23 6.87
C ASP A 329 21.88 15.62 5.46
N SER A 330 22.98 15.25 4.80
CA SER A 330 23.01 14.78 3.40
C SER A 330 22.01 13.67 3.06
N ALA A 331 21.77 12.76 4.00
CA ALA A 331 20.89 11.61 3.81
C ALA A 331 19.39 11.90 4.06
N ALA A 332 19.09 13.03 4.73
CA ALA A 332 17.77 13.43 5.22
C ALA A 332 17.21 12.54 6.34
N TRP A 333 18.08 11.98 7.18
CA TRP A 333 17.68 11.12 8.29
C TRP A 333 17.60 11.82 9.64
N CYS A 334 17.98 13.10 9.76
CA CYS A 334 17.90 13.81 11.03
C CYS A 334 16.45 14.26 11.36
N PRO A 335 15.85 13.84 12.49
CA PRO A 335 14.48 14.25 12.85
C PRO A 335 14.35 15.75 13.04
N TYR A 336 15.38 16.36 13.62
CA TYR A 336 15.42 17.79 13.86
C TYR A 336 15.50 18.59 12.55
N CYS A 337 16.20 18.07 11.54
CA CYS A 337 16.21 18.67 10.20
C CYS A 337 14.85 18.48 9.53
N GLN A 338 14.24 17.30 9.64
CA GLN A 338 12.95 16.97 9.03
C GLN A 338 11.86 17.96 9.43
N LYS A 339 11.65 18.21 10.74
CA LYS A 339 10.60 19.15 11.19
C LYS A 339 10.81 20.59 10.72
N LEU A 340 12.05 21.06 10.66
CA LEU A 340 12.38 22.39 10.13
C LEU A 340 12.15 22.45 8.61
N TRP A 341 12.50 21.38 7.91
CA TRP A 341 12.29 21.29 6.47
C TRP A 341 10.79 21.32 6.13
N ILE A 342 9.98 20.50 6.81
CA ILE A 342 8.53 20.54 6.63
C ILE A 342 8.00 21.95 6.91
N MET A 343 8.46 22.62 7.96
CA MET A 343 8.03 23.98 8.26
C MET A 343 8.36 24.98 7.14
N LEU A 344 9.57 24.95 6.59
CA LEU A 344 9.96 25.85 5.49
C LEU A 344 9.07 25.67 4.26
N GLU A 345 8.72 24.41 3.96
CA GLU A 345 7.81 24.06 2.86
C GLU A 345 6.37 24.51 3.12
N GLU A 346 5.84 24.21 4.32
CA GLU A 346 4.48 24.54 4.74
C GLU A 346 4.25 26.06 4.83
N LYS A 347 5.27 26.83 5.19
CA LYS A 347 5.23 28.30 5.19
C LYS A 347 5.58 28.93 3.85
N GLN A 348 6.05 28.14 2.89
CA GLN A 348 6.58 28.64 1.63
C GLN A 348 7.69 29.70 1.83
N VAL A 349 8.56 29.49 2.82
CA VAL A 349 9.73 30.36 3.03
C VAL A 349 10.74 30.06 1.93
N PRO A 350 11.28 31.05 1.19
CA PRO A 350 12.38 30.80 0.26
C PRO A 350 13.67 30.44 1.00
N TYR A 351 14.36 29.37 0.61
CA TYR A 351 15.60 28.92 1.26
C TYR A 351 16.59 28.22 0.32
N LYS A 352 17.88 28.35 0.68
CA LYS A 352 19.00 27.56 0.12
C LYS A 352 19.30 26.38 1.03
N ILE A 353 19.83 25.30 0.47
CA ILE A 353 20.17 24.09 1.22
C ILE A 353 21.66 23.79 1.12
N GLU A 354 22.32 23.70 2.27
CA GLU A 354 23.70 23.23 2.40
C GLU A 354 23.73 21.85 3.07
N LEU A 355 24.48 20.92 2.48
CA LEU A 355 24.50 19.52 2.91
C LEU A 355 25.70 19.21 3.76
N ILE A 356 25.43 18.76 4.98
CA ILE A 356 26.45 18.49 5.98
C ILE A 356 26.25 17.08 6.48
N ASN A 357 27.27 16.22 6.38
CA ASN A 357 27.13 14.85 6.89
C ASN A 357 26.79 14.83 8.39
N MET A 358 25.97 13.87 8.81
CA MET A 358 25.88 13.55 10.23
C MET A 358 27.16 12.86 10.69
N ARG A 359 27.48 13.01 11.97
CA ARG A 359 28.60 12.29 12.58
C ARG A 359 28.46 10.78 12.40
N SER A 360 27.22 10.27 12.34
CA SER A 360 26.91 8.85 12.15
C SER A 360 27.37 8.30 10.80
N TYR A 361 27.68 9.11 9.78
CA TYR A 361 28.13 8.56 8.49
C TYR A 361 29.24 9.32 7.79
N GLY A 362 29.67 10.49 8.26
CA GLY A 362 30.79 11.18 7.61
C GLY A 362 31.36 12.34 8.41
N ASP A 363 32.55 12.77 8.01
CA ASP A 363 33.15 13.98 8.57
C ASP A 363 32.36 15.22 8.15
N LYS A 364 32.33 16.20 9.06
CA LYS A 364 31.74 17.51 8.79
C LYS A 364 32.79 18.44 8.18
N PRO A 365 32.46 19.21 7.13
CA PRO A 365 33.41 20.13 6.52
C PRO A 365 33.98 21.14 7.54
N PRO A 366 35.31 21.40 7.54
CA PRO A 366 35.91 22.38 8.46
C PRO A 366 35.27 23.78 8.37
N ALA A 367 34.88 24.21 7.17
CA ALA A 367 34.19 25.49 6.95
C ALA A 367 32.83 25.57 7.68
N PHE A 368 32.11 24.44 7.78
CA PHE A 368 30.88 24.38 8.58
C PHE A 368 31.18 24.40 10.07
N LEU A 369 32.18 23.64 10.52
CA LEU A 369 32.57 23.62 11.94
C LEU A 369 33.09 24.97 12.43
N ALA A 370 33.70 25.78 11.55
CA ALA A 370 34.08 27.15 11.89
C ALA A 370 32.84 28.04 12.20
N LYS A 371 31.72 27.83 11.50
CA LYS A 371 30.45 28.53 11.74
C LYS A 371 29.66 27.92 12.91
N VAL A 372 29.69 26.59 13.03
CA VAL A 372 28.95 25.82 14.02
C VAL A 372 29.92 24.88 14.75
N PRO A 373 30.63 25.37 15.80
CA PRO A 373 31.69 24.59 16.46
C PRO A 373 31.25 23.25 17.04
N ARG A 374 30.00 23.16 17.51
CA ARG A 374 29.42 21.91 18.02
C ARG A 374 29.01 20.94 16.90
N GLY A 375 29.00 21.39 15.65
CA GLY A 375 28.60 20.62 14.48
C GLY A 375 27.13 20.19 14.47
N LEU A 376 26.26 20.84 15.26
CA LEU A 376 24.86 20.46 15.40
C LEU A 376 24.08 20.71 14.11
N LEU A 377 23.10 19.85 13.86
CA LEU A 377 22.11 19.98 12.80
C LEU A 377 20.70 19.84 13.42
N PRO A 378 19.69 20.56 12.88
CA PRO A 378 19.80 21.54 11.82
C PRO A 378 20.59 22.79 12.27
N ALA A 379 21.15 23.51 11.30
CA ALA A 379 21.57 24.88 11.52
C ALA A 379 20.94 25.78 10.46
N LEU A 380 20.67 27.03 10.83
CA LEU A 380 20.09 28.02 9.95
C LEU A 380 20.99 29.25 9.93
N GLU A 381 21.34 29.72 8.74
CA GLU A 381 21.92 31.03 8.56
C GLU A 381 20.86 31.97 8.00
N LEU A 382 20.60 33.06 8.72
CA LEU A 382 19.68 34.10 8.32
C LEU A 382 20.44 35.43 8.30
N ASP A 383 20.54 36.05 7.14
CA ASP A 383 21.27 37.30 6.94
C ASP A 383 22.69 37.29 7.56
N GLY A 384 23.41 36.17 7.41
CA GLY A 384 24.76 35.97 7.93
C GLY A 384 24.85 35.55 9.40
N LYS A 385 23.73 35.43 10.12
CA LYS A 385 23.71 34.99 11.52
C LYS A 385 23.29 33.53 11.64
N MET A 386 24.08 32.75 12.40
CA MET A 386 23.83 31.34 12.66
C MET A 386 22.88 31.10 13.84
N TYR A 387 22.02 30.10 13.69
CA TYR A 387 21.10 29.57 14.69
C TYR A 387 21.17 28.03 14.66
N THR A 388 21.13 27.37 15.81
CA THR A 388 21.32 25.91 15.91
C THR A 388 20.24 25.17 16.70
N GLU A 389 19.37 25.87 17.41
CA GLU A 389 18.31 25.25 18.20
C GLU A 389 17.02 25.16 17.39
N SER A 390 16.66 23.95 16.97
CA SER A 390 15.57 23.71 16.01
C SER A 390 14.24 24.37 16.39
N LEU A 391 13.81 24.29 17.66
CA LEU A 391 12.55 24.92 18.11
C LEU A 391 12.63 26.45 18.11
N GLU A 392 13.78 27.03 18.48
CA GLU A 392 13.98 28.48 18.46
C GLU A 392 14.04 29.00 17.01
N ILE A 393 14.72 28.26 16.13
CA ILE A 393 14.75 28.53 14.69
C ILE A 393 13.33 28.56 14.14
N MET A 394 12.54 27.52 14.43
CA MET A 394 11.17 27.42 13.96
C MET A 394 10.28 28.55 14.52
N ALA A 395 10.35 28.85 15.82
CA ALA A 395 9.58 29.97 16.38
C ALA A 395 9.97 31.32 15.76
N MET A 396 11.27 31.55 15.57
CA MET A 396 11.79 32.79 14.96
C MET A 396 11.36 32.93 13.50
N LEU A 397 11.42 31.85 12.71
CA LEU A 397 10.97 31.87 11.32
C LEU A 397 9.45 32.07 11.21
N ASP A 398 8.67 31.55 12.18
CA ASP A 398 7.23 31.77 12.19
C ASP A 398 6.88 33.25 12.40
N ASP A 399 7.58 33.92 13.32
CA ASP A 399 7.44 35.36 13.57
C ASP A 399 7.95 36.21 12.38
N LEU A 400 9.13 35.87 11.84
CA LEU A 400 9.78 36.64 10.78
C LEU A 400 9.02 36.58 9.46
N PHE A 401 8.53 35.40 9.10
CA PHE A 401 7.70 35.17 7.90
C PHE A 401 6.24 35.12 8.33
N SER A 402 5.76 36.28 8.79
CA SER A 402 4.36 36.53 9.14
C SER A 402 3.71 37.47 8.12
N GLY A 403 2.40 37.32 7.90
CA GLY A 403 1.61 38.19 7.01
C GLY A 403 1.11 37.51 5.73
N PRO A 404 0.52 38.28 4.79
CA PRO A 404 -0.11 37.74 3.59
C PRO A 404 0.88 36.88 2.78
N GLY A 405 0.48 35.63 2.48
CA GLY A 405 1.32 34.67 1.75
C GLY A 405 2.13 33.72 2.65
N HIS A 406 2.19 33.95 3.97
CA HIS A 406 2.82 33.03 4.91
C HIS A 406 1.83 32.59 5.98
N ARG A 407 1.60 31.28 6.05
CA ARG A 407 0.77 30.66 7.06
C ARG A 407 1.42 30.72 8.45
N ALA A 408 0.66 31.03 9.49
CA ALA A 408 1.13 30.94 10.88
C ALA A 408 1.13 29.47 11.35
N LEU A 409 2.16 29.06 12.10
CA LEU A 409 2.23 27.74 12.71
C LEU A 409 2.19 27.77 14.24
N LEU A 410 2.33 28.93 14.85
CA LEU A 410 2.08 29.15 16.27
C LEU A 410 0.87 30.09 16.47
N PRO A 411 0.07 29.85 17.52
CA PRO A 411 -0.91 30.85 17.95
C PRO A 411 -0.22 32.14 18.39
N ARG A 412 -0.97 33.25 18.41
CA ARG A 412 -0.46 34.51 18.94
C ARG A 412 0.07 34.34 20.36
N ARG A 413 1.24 34.91 20.65
CA ARG A 413 1.97 34.77 21.93
C ARG A 413 1.16 35.17 23.17
N ASP A 414 0.21 36.08 23.02
CA ASP A 414 -0.69 36.58 24.08
C ASP A 414 -1.97 35.74 24.27
N SER A 415 -2.15 34.67 23.50
CA SER A 415 -3.38 33.87 23.52
C SER A 415 -3.31 32.64 24.46
N PRO A 416 -4.46 32.18 25.00
CA PRO A 416 -4.53 30.90 25.71
C PRO A 416 -4.08 29.70 24.86
N ALA A 417 -4.30 29.76 23.54
CA ALA A 417 -3.86 28.72 22.61
C ALA A 417 -2.33 28.62 22.55
N PHE A 418 -1.60 29.73 22.71
CA PHE A 418 -0.14 29.69 22.80
C PHE A 418 0.32 29.01 24.10
N ALA A 419 -0.32 29.28 25.24
CA ALA A 419 -0.03 28.55 26.48
C ALA A 419 -0.29 27.04 26.33
N LYS A 420 -1.38 26.65 25.67
CA LYS A 420 -1.66 25.24 25.32
C LYS A 420 -0.57 24.64 24.42
N SER A 421 -0.06 25.39 23.44
CA SER A 421 1.06 24.92 22.60
C SER A 421 2.29 24.56 23.43
N GLN A 422 2.61 25.35 24.47
CA GLN A 422 3.74 25.07 25.35
C GLN A 422 3.52 23.80 26.19
N GLN A 423 2.30 23.57 26.68
CA GLN A 423 1.94 22.34 27.37
C GLN A 423 2.08 21.11 26.46
N LEU A 424 1.64 21.22 25.21
CA LEU A 424 1.76 20.16 24.21
C LEU A 424 3.22 19.86 23.85
N LEU A 425 4.09 20.88 23.77
CA LEU A 425 5.53 20.67 23.56
C LEU A 425 6.18 19.93 24.75
N GLN A 426 5.72 20.15 25.99
CA GLN A 426 6.19 19.37 27.14
C GLN A 426 5.69 17.91 27.13
N LEU A 427 4.47 17.70 26.63
CA LEU A 427 3.96 16.35 26.41
C LEU A 427 4.80 15.61 25.36
N GLU A 428 5.30 16.29 24.32
CA GLU A 428 6.16 15.66 23.30
C GLU A 428 7.46 15.14 23.92
N ARG A 429 8.07 15.94 24.80
CA ARG A 429 9.27 15.51 25.55
C ARG A 429 9.00 14.32 26.46
N SER A 430 7.80 14.25 27.01
CA SER A 430 7.36 13.11 27.84
C SER A 430 7.20 11.85 27.00
N LEU A 431 6.56 11.95 25.83
CA LEU A 431 6.47 10.85 24.86
C LEU A 431 7.84 10.39 24.38
N PHE A 432 8.70 11.33 23.97
CA PHE A 432 10.07 11.05 23.55
C PHE A 432 10.87 10.31 24.64
N SER A 433 10.76 10.76 25.89
CA SER A 433 11.44 10.12 27.02
C SER A 433 10.91 8.72 27.29
N ALA A 434 9.59 8.52 27.20
CA ALA A 434 8.97 7.21 27.37
C ALA A 434 9.35 6.24 26.25
N TRP A 435 9.38 6.70 24.99
CA TRP A 435 9.90 5.92 23.86
C TRP A 435 11.35 5.52 24.07
N CYS A 436 12.21 6.46 24.45
CA CYS A 436 13.63 6.16 24.71
C CYS A 436 13.79 5.14 25.85
N GLY A 437 13.00 5.29 26.92
CA GLY A 437 12.98 4.36 28.05
C GLY A 437 12.47 2.97 27.66
N TYR A 438 11.54 2.88 26.72
CA TYR A 438 11.00 1.60 26.25
C TYR A 438 11.95 0.90 25.28
N VAL A 439 12.47 1.61 24.27
CA VAL A 439 13.23 1.01 23.17
C VAL A 439 14.69 0.72 23.55
N PHE A 440 15.37 1.69 24.16
CA PHE A 440 16.84 1.67 24.33
C PHE A 440 17.32 1.33 25.74
N ARG A 441 16.42 1.23 26.73
CA ARG A 441 16.78 0.92 28.13
C ARG A 441 16.25 -0.45 28.56
N PRO A 442 17.02 -1.20 29.37
CA PRO A 442 16.53 -2.47 29.92
C PRO A 442 15.45 -2.22 30.97
N GLY A 443 14.47 -3.10 31.04
CA GLY A 443 13.41 -3.05 32.05
C GLY A 443 12.03 -3.44 31.52
N THR A 444 11.11 -3.76 32.42
CA THR A 444 9.75 -4.22 32.09
C THR A 444 8.70 -3.12 32.14
N SER A 445 8.98 -1.98 32.80
CA SER A 445 8.03 -0.87 32.96
C SER A 445 7.95 0.10 31.77
N GLY A 446 8.91 0.01 30.83
CA GLY A 446 9.00 0.94 29.71
C GLY A 446 7.74 0.96 28.84
N ARG A 447 7.12 -0.20 28.61
CA ARG A 447 5.89 -0.30 27.80
C ARG A 447 4.73 0.48 28.42
N ALA A 448 4.45 0.29 29.70
CA ALA A 448 3.33 0.96 30.37
C ALA A 448 3.51 2.49 30.39
N GLN A 449 4.74 2.98 30.54
CA GLN A 449 5.03 4.42 30.45
C GLN A 449 4.83 4.96 29.03
N PHE A 450 5.23 4.19 28.02
CA PHE A 450 5.03 4.53 26.62
C PHE A 450 3.55 4.56 26.24
N ASP A 451 2.78 3.53 26.60
CA ASP A 451 1.33 3.48 26.36
C ASP A 451 0.60 4.63 27.06
N LYS A 452 1.01 4.97 28.30
CA LYS A 452 0.46 6.13 29.01
C LYS A 452 0.75 7.44 28.27
N ALA A 453 1.95 7.59 27.72
CA ALA A 453 2.31 8.78 26.95
C ALA A 453 1.55 8.85 25.61
N LEU A 454 1.41 7.73 24.90
CA LEU A 454 0.59 7.64 23.69
C LEU A 454 -0.87 7.97 23.99
N GLN A 455 -1.44 7.46 25.09
CA GLN A 455 -2.80 7.77 25.49
C GLN A 455 -2.99 9.26 25.80
N ALA A 456 -2.00 9.92 26.41
CA ALA A 456 -2.05 11.36 26.65
C ALA A 456 -2.00 12.15 25.34
N VAL A 457 -1.25 11.68 24.34
CA VAL A 457 -1.21 12.27 23.00
C VAL A 457 -2.51 12.07 22.25
N GLU A 458 -3.07 10.87 22.28
CA GLU A 458 -4.39 10.53 21.74
C GLU A 458 -5.47 11.44 22.32
N SER A 459 -5.50 11.60 23.66
CA SER A 459 -6.43 12.52 24.32
C SER A 459 -6.22 13.98 23.90
N ALA A 460 -4.98 14.43 23.73
CA ALA A 460 -4.69 15.79 23.30
C ALA A 460 -5.14 16.07 21.85
N LEU A 461 -5.02 15.09 20.94
CA LEU A 461 -5.57 15.19 19.58
C LEU A 461 -7.09 15.16 19.58
N ALA A 462 -7.72 14.36 20.44
CA ALA A 462 -9.17 14.27 20.57
C ALA A 462 -9.86 15.57 21.03
N GLU A 463 -9.12 16.48 21.68
CA GLU A 463 -9.65 17.80 22.08
C GLU A 463 -10.07 18.67 20.87
N ASN A 464 -9.55 18.40 19.67
CA ASN A 464 -9.85 19.18 18.47
C ASN A 464 -10.54 18.31 17.40
N PRO A 465 -11.85 17.99 17.53
CA PRO A 465 -12.50 17.05 16.61
C PRO A 465 -12.65 17.58 15.17
N ARG A 466 -12.60 18.90 14.97
CA ARG A 466 -12.82 19.58 13.68
C ARG A 466 -11.64 19.49 12.72
N VAL A 467 -10.43 19.35 13.24
CA VAL A 467 -9.19 19.29 12.46
C VAL A 467 -8.39 18.06 12.90
N PRO A 468 -7.52 17.50 12.07
CA PRO A 468 -6.71 16.34 12.46
C PRO A 468 -5.46 16.75 13.25
N TRP A 469 -5.36 17.97 13.79
CA TRP A 469 -4.14 18.57 14.37
C TRP A 469 -4.31 18.88 15.86
N PHE A 470 -3.19 19.05 16.59
CA PHE A 470 -3.21 19.38 18.02
C PHE A 470 -3.82 20.75 18.36
N LEU A 471 -3.84 21.68 17.39
CA LEU A 471 -4.36 23.03 17.54
C LEU A 471 -5.34 23.31 16.40
N ASP A 472 -6.29 24.22 16.61
CA ASP A 472 -7.38 24.57 15.67
C ASP A 472 -6.89 25.40 14.46
N PHE A 473 -5.89 24.88 13.73
CA PHE A 473 -5.45 25.40 12.44
C PHE A 473 -6.15 24.65 11.32
N THR A 474 -6.96 25.34 10.51
CA THR A 474 -7.78 24.70 9.46
C THR A 474 -7.01 24.44 8.16
N ASP A 475 -5.88 25.11 7.98
CA ASP A 475 -5.08 25.14 6.74
C ASP A 475 -3.83 24.23 6.77
N GLY A 476 -3.56 23.56 7.89
CA GLY A 476 -2.48 22.58 7.99
C GLY A 476 -1.98 22.31 9.42
N PRO A 477 -0.86 21.55 9.55
CA PRO A 477 -0.25 21.25 10.84
C PRO A 477 0.34 22.49 11.50
N SER A 478 0.27 22.59 12.82
CA SER A 478 0.97 23.61 13.61
C SER A 478 2.42 23.22 13.86
N LEU A 479 3.22 24.13 14.44
CA LEU A 479 4.59 23.83 14.86
C LEU A 479 4.63 22.66 15.86
N VAL A 480 3.60 22.56 16.72
CA VAL A 480 3.46 21.44 17.65
C VAL A 480 3.39 20.12 16.87
N ASP A 481 2.54 20.02 15.85
CA ASP A 481 2.41 18.82 15.03
C ASP A 481 3.76 18.44 14.39
N LEU A 482 4.51 19.42 13.87
CA LEU A 482 5.83 19.19 13.28
C LEU A 482 6.85 18.68 14.31
N GLN A 483 6.77 19.16 15.56
CA GLN A 483 7.62 18.69 16.64
C GLN A 483 7.39 17.21 16.95
N TYR A 484 6.13 16.74 16.90
CA TYR A 484 5.78 15.34 17.13
C TYR A 484 6.11 14.44 15.93
N VAL A 485 5.69 14.81 14.72
CA VAL A 485 5.69 13.88 13.56
C VAL A 485 7.06 13.33 13.24
N SER A 486 8.11 14.15 13.35
CA SER A 486 9.49 13.71 13.12
C SER A 486 9.91 12.57 14.06
N HIS A 487 9.53 12.58 15.34
CA HIS A 487 9.86 11.49 16.25
C HIS A 487 8.86 10.34 16.19
N VAL A 488 7.56 10.62 16.02
CA VAL A 488 6.53 9.56 15.90
C VAL A 488 6.80 8.68 14.69
N GLU A 489 7.27 9.23 13.57
CA GLU A 489 7.69 8.44 12.40
C GLU A 489 8.79 7.42 12.75
N ARG A 490 9.77 7.83 13.57
CA ARG A 490 10.83 6.92 14.07
C ARG A 490 10.27 5.91 15.06
N MET A 491 9.29 6.28 15.86
CA MET A 491 8.60 5.35 16.78
C MET A 491 7.85 4.27 16.00
N LEU A 492 7.17 4.63 14.91
CA LEU A 492 6.45 3.69 14.04
C LEU A 492 7.38 2.61 13.47
N ALA A 493 8.62 2.97 13.08
CA ALA A 493 9.58 1.99 12.61
C ALA A 493 10.25 1.19 13.75
N SER A 494 10.71 1.89 14.78
CA SER A 494 11.55 1.32 15.84
C SER A 494 10.81 0.43 16.83
N VAL A 495 9.59 0.81 17.24
CA VAL A 495 8.86 0.08 18.27
C VAL A 495 8.46 -1.31 17.77
N PRO A 496 7.90 -1.48 16.56
CA PRO A 496 7.66 -2.81 16.01
C PRO A 496 8.97 -3.61 15.82
N TYR A 497 10.01 -2.99 15.27
CA TYR A 497 11.29 -3.68 15.00
C TYR A 497 11.99 -4.24 16.24
N TRP A 498 12.05 -3.48 17.34
CA TRP A 498 12.70 -3.96 18.57
C TRP A 498 11.73 -4.59 19.57
N LYS A 499 10.44 -4.23 19.55
CA LYS A 499 9.49 -4.61 20.60
C LYS A 499 8.32 -5.46 20.13
N GLY A 500 8.18 -5.71 18.82
CA GLY A 500 7.08 -6.50 18.27
C GLY A 500 5.71 -5.87 18.55
N TYR A 501 5.67 -4.55 18.72
CA TYR A 501 4.46 -3.81 19.02
C TYR A 501 4.21 -2.75 17.95
N ASP A 502 3.23 -3.01 17.10
CA ASP A 502 2.63 -2.00 16.23
C ASP A 502 1.50 -1.30 16.97
N PHE A 503 1.68 0.00 17.21
CA PHE A 503 0.69 0.85 17.86
C PHE A 503 -0.20 1.60 16.86
N ARG A 504 0.09 1.53 15.56
CA ARG A 504 -0.79 2.07 14.53
C ARG A 504 -2.10 1.26 14.51
N GLY A 505 -3.24 1.90 14.26
CA GLY A 505 -4.56 1.25 14.37
C GLY A 505 -5.12 1.17 15.79
N SER A 506 -4.29 1.32 16.83
CA SER A 506 -4.72 1.25 18.23
C SER A 506 -5.19 2.59 18.78
N TYR A 507 -4.87 3.69 18.10
CA TYR A 507 -5.10 5.07 18.55
C TYR A 507 -5.73 5.89 17.42
N PRO A 508 -7.08 5.94 17.35
CA PRO A 508 -7.78 6.51 16.20
C PRO A 508 -7.43 7.96 15.86
N HIS A 509 -7.14 8.82 16.85
CA HIS A 509 -6.79 10.21 16.59
C HIS A 509 -5.34 10.36 16.13
N ILE A 510 -4.42 9.57 16.68
CA ILE A 510 -3.05 9.46 16.16
C ILE A 510 -3.07 8.95 14.70
N ASP A 511 -3.89 7.95 14.39
CA ASP A 511 -4.00 7.42 13.02
C ASP A 511 -4.57 8.46 12.06
N LYS A 512 -5.61 9.20 12.48
CA LYS A 512 -6.18 10.31 11.71
C LYS A 512 -5.14 11.42 11.46
N TRP A 513 -4.34 11.74 12.48
CA TRP A 513 -3.27 12.73 12.42
C TRP A 513 -2.14 12.30 11.46
N LEU A 514 -1.68 11.05 11.54
CA LEU A 514 -0.69 10.49 10.62
C LEU A 514 -1.23 10.44 9.18
N THR A 515 -2.47 10.00 9.01
CA THR A 515 -3.14 9.94 7.70
C THR A 515 -3.24 11.34 7.08
N ALA A 516 -3.49 12.37 7.89
CA ALA A 516 -3.50 13.75 7.42
C ALA A 516 -2.11 14.24 7.01
N PHE A 517 -1.06 13.87 7.76
CA PHE A 517 0.33 14.14 7.37
C PHE A 517 0.71 13.45 6.05
N GLU A 518 0.27 12.22 5.83
CA GLU A 518 0.50 11.46 4.59
C GLU A 518 -0.16 12.10 3.36
N GLN A 519 -1.04 13.10 3.55
CA GLN A 519 -1.58 13.94 2.47
C GLN A 519 -0.79 15.22 2.21
N ARG A 520 0.26 15.51 2.98
CA ARG A 520 1.09 16.71 2.83
C ARG A 520 2.30 16.40 1.95
N PRO A 521 2.47 17.09 0.81
CA PRO A 521 3.65 16.91 -0.05
C PRO A 521 4.98 17.15 0.69
N ALA A 522 5.02 18.12 1.60
CA ALA A 522 6.19 18.42 2.43
C ALA A 522 6.57 17.26 3.36
N TYR A 523 5.58 16.61 3.96
CA TYR A 523 5.82 15.43 4.80
C TYR A 523 6.28 14.25 3.94
N MET A 524 5.56 13.94 2.85
CA MET A 524 5.91 12.80 1.97
C MET A 524 7.30 12.95 1.35
N ALA A 525 7.75 14.17 1.03
CA ALA A 525 9.08 14.42 0.49
C ALA A 525 10.23 14.27 1.50
N THR A 526 9.91 14.25 2.80
CA THR A 526 10.90 14.21 3.90
C THR A 526 10.77 12.98 4.79
N LYS A 527 9.68 12.22 4.65
CA LYS A 527 9.46 10.92 5.26
C LYS A 527 10.49 9.91 4.74
N SER A 528 11.00 9.08 5.64
CA SER A 528 11.86 7.94 5.28
C SER A 528 11.13 6.62 5.47
N ASP A 529 11.59 5.59 4.76
CA ASP A 529 11.12 4.22 4.94
C ASP A 529 11.57 3.64 6.30
N TRP A 530 10.93 2.54 6.69
CA TRP A 530 11.15 1.92 7.99
C TRP A 530 12.55 1.32 8.09
N TYR A 531 13.07 0.74 7.01
CA TYR A 531 14.40 0.13 6.96
C TYR A 531 15.48 1.20 7.19
N SER A 532 15.37 2.36 6.55
CA SER A 532 16.26 3.50 6.79
C SER A 532 16.24 3.95 8.25
N HIS A 533 15.06 4.09 8.85
CA HIS A 533 14.93 4.49 10.26
C HIS A 533 15.60 3.50 11.22
N ILE A 534 15.35 2.19 11.08
CA ILE A 534 15.91 1.20 12.02
C ILE A 534 17.44 1.12 11.95
N LYS A 535 18.05 1.44 10.81
CA LYS A 535 19.52 1.42 10.64
C LYS A 535 20.19 2.76 11.01
N ASP A 536 19.48 3.88 10.92
CA ASP A 536 20.02 5.20 11.31
C ASP A 536 19.75 5.57 12.78
N ILE A 537 18.76 4.95 13.43
CA ILE A 537 18.47 5.17 14.86
C ILE A 537 19.63 4.75 15.79
N PRO A 538 20.28 3.57 15.62
CA PRO A 538 21.27 3.10 16.59
C PRO A 538 22.47 4.05 16.79
N PRO A 539 23.07 4.64 15.74
CA PRO A 539 24.12 5.65 15.90
C PRO A 539 23.69 6.93 16.62
N GLN A 540 22.39 7.24 16.66
CA GLN A 540 21.86 8.47 17.25
C GLN A 540 21.38 8.29 18.70
N TYR A 541 20.69 7.19 18.98
CA TYR A 541 19.99 6.95 20.24
C TYR A 541 20.57 5.78 21.05
N GLY A 542 21.47 5.00 20.44
CA GLY A 542 21.95 3.72 20.94
C GLY A 542 21.18 2.54 20.34
N PRO A 543 21.72 1.31 20.46
CA PRO A 543 21.04 0.13 19.95
C PRO A 543 19.72 -0.10 20.69
N GLY A 544 18.66 -0.39 19.95
CA GLY A 544 17.41 -0.86 20.56
C GLY A 544 17.58 -2.24 21.18
N ILE A 545 16.78 -2.53 22.21
CA ILE A 545 16.84 -3.81 22.93
C ILE A 545 15.74 -4.72 22.38
N PRO A 546 16.07 -5.72 21.53
CA PRO A 546 15.08 -6.61 20.95
C PRO A 546 14.41 -7.49 22.01
N VAL A 547 13.16 -7.86 21.77
CA VAL A 547 12.43 -8.88 22.54
C VAL A 547 12.03 -10.04 21.64
N PRO A 548 11.81 -11.26 22.16
CA PRO A 548 11.45 -12.40 21.32
C PRO A 548 10.24 -12.17 20.41
N ALA A 549 9.23 -11.43 20.88
CA ALA A 549 8.04 -11.09 20.08
C ALA A 549 8.34 -10.23 18.84
N ALA A 550 9.49 -9.56 18.78
CA ALA A 550 9.88 -8.73 17.65
C ALA A 550 10.54 -9.53 16.51
N ALA A 551 10.92 -10.79 16.75
CA ALA A 551 11.80 -11.55 15.85
C ALA A 551 11.25 -11.69 14.42
N ALA A 552 9.95 -11.96 14.27
CA ALA A 552 9.32 -12.05 12.95
C ALA A 552 9.36 -10.70 12.22
N PHE A 553 9.09 -9.62 12.94
CA PHE A 553 9.06 -8.27 12.39
C PHE A 553 10.46 -7.81 11.93
N SER A 554 11.46 -8.03 12.78
CA SER A 554 12.84 -7.71 12.45
C SER A 554 13.35 -8.55 11.29
N ALA A 555 13.02 -9.84 11.23
CA ALA A 555 13.42 -10.72 10.15
C ALA A 555 12.88 -10.27 8.79
N ALA A 556 11.61 -9.85 8.73
CA ALA A 556 10.99 -9.32 7.51
C ALA A 556 11.67 -8.02 7.04
N LEU A 557 11.96 -7.09 7.97
CA LEU A 557 12.63 -5.83 7.65
C LEU A 557 14.12 -5.99 7.33
N ASP A 558 14.79 -7.02 7.84
CA ASP A 558 16.20 -7.32 7.54
C ASP A 558 16.36 -8.25 6.32
N GLY A 559 15.26 -8.71 5.71
CA GLY A 559 15.28 -9.62 4.57
C GLY A 559 15.74 -11.04 4.89
N ALA A 560 15.70 -11.43 6.18
CA ALA A 560 16.19 -12.73 6.65
C ALA A 560 15.21 -13.90 6.40
N ASP A 561 13.97 -13.60 6.03
CA ASP A 561 12.86 -14.53 5.80
C ASP A 561 12.51 -14.71 4.32
N ALA A 562 13.47 -14.49 3.42
CA ALA A 562 13.29 -14.44 1.97
C ALA A 562 12.52 -13.21 1.44
N ALA A 563 12.12 -12.24 2.28
CA ALA A 563 11.43 -11.04 1.83
C ALA A 563 12.21 -10.20 0.80
N TRP A 564 13.53 -10.39 0.70
CA TRP A 564 14.41 -9.68 -0.25
C TRP A 564 14.95 -10.56 -1.38
N HIS A 565 14.45 -11.78 -1.54
CA HIS A 565 14.88 -12.65 -2.64
C HIS A 565 14.15 -12.30 -3.93
N LEU A 566 14.90 -12.14 -5.02
CA LEU A 566 14.32 -11.89 -6.33
C LEU A 566 13.70 -13.17 -6.93
N PRO A 567 12.55 -13.07 -7.62
CA PRO A 567 11.73 -11.85 -7.78
C PRO A 567 11.02 -11.49 -6.46
N LEU A 568 10.99 -10.19 -6.13
CA LEU A 568 10.30 -9.72 -4.93
C LEU A 568 8.80 -10.07 -5.01
N PRO A 569 8.16 -10.42 -3.88
CA PRO A 569 6.71 -10.60 -3.84
C PRO A 569 5.99 -9.27 -4.12
N PRO A 570 4.74 -9.28 -4.64
CA PRO A 570 3.97 -8.07 -4.80
C PRO A 570 3.90 -7.26 -3.49
N MET A 571 4.03 -5.94 -3.57
CA MET A 571 4.01 -5.06 -2.38
C MET A 571 2.77 -5.27 -1.51
N ALA A 572 1.61 -5.53 -2.14
CA ALA A 572 0.34 -5.82 -1.46
C ALA A 572 0.36 -7.09 -0.59
N THR A 573 1.30 -8.00 -0.86
CA THR A 573 1.46 -9.29 -0.19
C THR A 573 2.70 -9.35 0.70
N SER A 574 3.49 -8.28 0.75
CA SER A 574 4.67 -8.20 1.59
C SER A 574 4.29 -8.21 3.06
N ALA A 575 4.95 -9.08 3.84
CA ALA A 575 4.86 -9.06 5.29
C ALA A 575 5.65 -7.89 5.91
N ALA A 576 6.49 -7.21 5.11
CA ALA A 576 7.16 -6.00 5.54
C ALA A 576 6.12 -4.87 5.69
N PRO A 577 6.17 -4.09 6.77
CA PRO A 577 5.31 -2.93 6.95
C PRO A 577 5.47 -1.99 5.75
N SER A 578 4.38 -1.74 5.04
CA SER A 578 4.37 -0.75 3.98
C SER A 578 4.18 0.64 4.62
N ASP A 579 5.05 1.56 4.24
CA ASP A 579 4.95 2.98 4.56
C ASP A 579 3.85 3.70 3.76
N VAL A 580 3.16 2.98 2.87
CA VAL A 580 2.21 3.51 1.91
C VAL A 580 0.80 3.05 2.26
N LEU A 581 0.12 3.84 3.10
CA LEU A 581 -1.34 3.90 3.03
C LEU A 581 -1.70 4.80 1.83
N GLN A 582 -1.71 4.29 0.60
CA GLN A 582 -2.16 5.11 -0.55
C GLN A 582 -3.17 4.43 -1.48
N ARG A 583 -4.33 5.08 -1.50
CA ARG A 583 -5.00 5.71 -2.66
C ARG A 583 -4.73 5.05 -4.03
N GLY A 584 -5.76 4.40 -4.56
CA GLY A 584 -5.88 4.11 -6.00
C GLY A 584 -5.63 2.67 -6.42
N GLY A 585 -5.29 1.77 -5.49
CA GLY A 585 -5.02 0.35 -5.77
C GLY A 585 -3.53 0.07 -5.97
N TRP A 586 -3.08 -1.10 -5.50
CA TRP A 586 -1.67 -1.48 -5.45
C TRP A 586 -1.02 -1.65 -6.83
N GLU A 587 -1.77 -2.09 -7.84
CA GLU A 587 -1.21 -2.48 -9.14
C GLU A 587 -0.60 -1.31 -9.94
N SER A 588 -1.23 -0.14 -9.95
CA SER A 588 -0.70 1.03 -10.66
C SER A 588 0.46 1.68 -9.90
N TYR A 589 0.37 1.70 -8.57
CA TYR A 589 1.40 2.21 -7.68
C TYR A 589 2.69 1.38 -7.75
N GLU A 590 2.56 0.06 -7.73
CA GLU A 590 3.68 -0.87 -7.71
C GLU A 590 4.53 -0.78 -8.99
N ARG A 591 3.88 -0.68 -10.15
CA ARG A 591 4.59 -0.47 -11.42
C ARG A 591 5.40 0.82 -11.43
N ASP A 592 4.81 1.94 -11.02
CA ASP A 592 5.48 3.24 -11.02
C ASP A 592 6.62 3.28 -9.99
N ALA A 593 6.42 2.65 -8.83
CA ALA A 593 7.45 2.52 -7.79
C ALA A 593 8.67 1.73 -8.28
N HIS A 594 8.45 0.62 -9.00
CA HIS A 594 9.54 -0.15 -9.61
C HIS A 594 10.33 0.65 -10.66
N LEU A 595 9.63 1.43 -11.49
CA LEU A 595 10.28 2.30 -12.49
C LEU A 595 11.05 3.45 -11.84
N GLU A 596 10.52 4.06 -10.77
CA GLU A 596 11.26 5.06 -10.00
C GLU A 596 12.51 4.44 -9.37
N ALA A 597 12.40 3.28 -8.72
CA ALA A 597 13.54 2.58 -8.13
C ALA A 597 14.64 2.29 -9.17
N ALA A 598 14.25 1.78 -10.35
CA ALA A 598 15.17 1.58 -11.47
C ALA A 598 15.83 2.89 -11.92
N TYR A 599 15.06 3.98 -12.07
CA TYR A 599 15.61 5.30 -12.40
C TYR A 599 16.65 5.75 -11.39
N ARG A 600 16.37 5.62 -10.08
CA ARG A 600 17.30 6.05 -9.02
C ARG A 600 18.59 5.23 -9.01
N VAL A 601 18.51 3.91 -9.21
CA VAL A 601 19.70 3.05 -9.28
C VAL A 601 20.54 3.39 -10.51
N VAL A 602 19.91 3.47 -11.69
CA VAL A 602 20.63 3.70 -12.95
C VAL A 602 21.22 5.11 -13.03
N SER A 603 20.46 6.15 -12.64
CA SER A 603 20.96 7.53 -12.61
C SER A 603 22.09 7.75 -11.59
N ASN A 604 22.19 6.90 -10.56
CA ASN A 604 23.21 6.98 -9.51
C ASN A 604 24.17 5.78 -9.49
N HIS A 605 24.28 5.03 -10.60
CA HIS A 605 24.96 3.73 -10.65
C HIS A 605 26.41 3.79 -10.17
N LYS A 606 27.15 4.88 -10.44
CA LYS A 606 28.55 5.02 -9.98
C LYS A 606 28.67 4.99 -8.46
N ALA A 607 27.84 5.75 -7.76
CA ALA A 607 27.85 5.79 -6.30
C ALA A 607 27.31 4.48 -5.71
N VAL A 608 26.28 3.89 -6.33
CA VAL A 608 25.72 2.59 -5.92
C VAL A 608 26.77 1.48 -6.06
N SER A 609 27.48 1.43 -7.19
CA SER A 609 28.52 0.44 -7.47
C SER A 609 29.68 0.56 -6.49
N GLY A 610 30.21 1.77 -6.28
CA GLY A 610 31.27 2.01 -5.27
C GLY A 610 30.81 1.62 -3.87
N PHE A 611 29.57 1.97 -3.49
CA PHE A 611 29.01 1.58 -2.20
C PHE A 611 28.90 0.05 -2.05
N MET A 612 28.43 -0.69 -3.06
CA MET A 612 28.33 -2.15 -2.99
C MET A 612 29.71 -2.83 -3.01
N ALA A 613 30.66 -2.27 -3.76
CA ALA A 613 32.03 -2.77 -3.84
C ALA A 613 32.88 -2.43 -2.61
N ARG A 614 32.37 -1.63 -1.66
CA ARG A 614 33.14 -1.17 -0.48
C ARG A 614 33.77 -2.30 0.33
N GLY A 615 33.12 -3.47 0.38
CA GLY A 615 33.63 -4.67 1.07
C GLY A 615 34.78 -5.39 0.35
N ALA A 616 35.02 -5.07 -0.93
CA ALA A 616 36.17 -5.56 -1.70
C ALA A 616 37.39 -4.61 -1.63
N GLY A 617 37.25 -3.48 -0.94
CA GLY A 617 38.31 -2.48 -0.75
C GLY A 617 39.43 -2.92 0.20
N GLN A 618 40.39 -2.02 0.43
CA GLN A 618 41.48 -2.26 1.39
C GLN A 618 40.92 -2.46 2.80
N PRO A 619 41.40 -3.47 3.58
CA PRO A 619 41.01 -3.65 4.96
C PRO A 619 41.17 -2.37 5.80
N GLY A 620 40.14 -2.01 6.57
CA GLY A 620 40.13 -0.77 7.37
C GLY A 620 39.44 0.42 6.71
N GLY A 621 38.59 0.19 5.71
CA GLY A 621 37.67 1.19 5.15
C GLY A 621 36.71 1.78 6.20
N TRP A 622 36.02 2.87 5.86
CA TRP A 622 35.20 3.65 6.80
C TRP A 622 34.20 2.79 7.59
N ALA A 623 33.56 1.81 6.94
CA ALA A 623 32.65 0.86 7.59
C ALA A 623 33.37 -0.12 8.54
N ASP A 624 34.49 -0.71 8.13
CA ASP A 624 35.24 -1.68 8.95
C ASP A 624 35.89 -1.05 10.18
N GLY A 625 36.35 0.20 10.07
CA GLY A 625 37.03 0.91 11.14
C GLY A 625 36.09 1.61 12.14
N ARG A 626 34.79 1.67 11.86
CA ARG A 626 33.81 2.48 12.63
C ARG A 626 32.45 1.76 12.77
N PRO A 627 32.36 0.69 13.56
CA PRO A 627 31.09 -0.04 13.76
C PRO A 627 30.00 0.78 14.49
N ASP A 628 30.33 1.97 15.00
CA ASP A 628 29.39 2.92 15.61
C ASP A 628 28.69 3.84 14.58
N ARG A 629 28.87 3.58 13.27
CA ARG A 629 28.34 4.39 12.17
C ARG A 629 27.12 3.75 11.51
N ALA A 630 26.34 4.56 10.81
CA ALA A 630 25.18 4.12 10.05
C ALA A 630 25.63 3.24 8.89
N GLU A 631 25.19 1.98 8.88
CA GLU A 631 25.55 0.97 7.87
C GLU A 631 25.09 1.34 6.45
N LEU A 632 24.10 2.23 6.36
CA LEU A 632 23.46 2.67 5.12
C LEU A 632 24.22 3.76 4.37
N ALA A 633 25.29 4.32 4.94
CA ALA A 633 26.03 5.40 4.30
C ALA A 633 27.54 5.26 4.51
N ASP A 634 28.25 5.27 3.38
CA ASP A 634 29.71 5.36 3.34
C ASP A 634 30.09 6.41 2.28
N PRO A 635 30.33 7.67 2.68
CA PRO A 635 30.70 8.72 1.74
C PRO A 635 32.13 8.57 1.21
N TYR A 636 32.88 7.57 1.68
CA TYR A 636 34.24 7.27 1.23
C TYR A 636 34.32 6.00 0.36
N ALA A 637 33.19 5.34 0.12
CA ALA A 637 33.11 4.21 -0.81
C ALA A 637 33.53 4.66 -2.22
N LYS A 638 34.40 3.87 -2.86
CA LYS A 638 35.01 4.17 -4.16
C LYS A 638 34.91 3.00 -5.09
#